data_AF-A0A8J1XFL2-F1
#
_entry.id   AF-A0A8J1XFL2-F1
#
_cell.length_a   1.000
_cell.length_b   1.000
_cell.length_c   1.000
_cell.angle_alpha   90.00
_cell.angle_beta   90.00
_cell.angle_gamma   90.00
#
_symmetry.space_group_name_H-M   'P 1'
#
loop_
_entity.id
_entity.type
_entity.pdbx_description
1 polymer ?
#
loop_
_entity_poly.entity_id
_entity_poly.type
_entity_poly.pdbx_seq_one_letter_code
_entity_poly.pdbx_strand_id
1 'polypeptide(L)'
;VSSMENFRSISIFIFGCIFSAVYGQVLELDERFLELRKQGDWLIEFYAPWCGHCKKLEPTYKEVALALRNAGIHVAKIDATRFTGVSSEFGVRGFPTIKFITGDKVYTHNGERSKEALVEFAHRARGPILRPVASVGKYKEEVGLRGNSVFFMYIGDTSDPHDDLYKKYAEIAEELAVQSYFYIGSANVLPEDVKRTIKEMPTVLVFKDHTHYQFKPEENVATKSELTAWINAERFHAFPQVTGGALNEMSTLGKLVVILVVDKTDTQNKAKHDRVKEQVRMMAVNQRSKYHKDFQFVWMSDNEAVNSITMTTIPMPGMLVYDTETMYYYTPEGRVDKMCIEDMKTFIEGCRDGKIQAFGGNSFFQRLKRAFYELFMAIYSVWATSIWLGLLVFGLPSLIISVVCYALLYYRVYGQHLFGLSVWATSIWLGLLVFGLPSLIISVVCYALCCMEPMDENEMEKDEDDDDDDVYSGGASIQNGAEEEEQEVPDDGHLKKE
;
A
#
# COMPACT_ATOMS: atom_id res chain seq x y z
N VAL A 1 0.59 -59.26 -15.04
CA VAL A 1 -0.50 -58.26 -14.97
C VAL A 1 -0.58 -57.61 -13.58
N SER A 2 -0.68 -58.36 -12.47
CA SER A 2 -0.73 -57.81 -11.09
C SER A 2 0.50 -56.97 -10.65
N SER A 3 1.71 -57.25 -11.15
CA SER A 3 2.93 -56.47 -10.83
C SER A 3 2.98 -55.08 -11.49
N MET A 4 2.37 -54.91 -12.68
CA MET A 4 2.37 -53.64 -13.42
C MET A 4 1.32 -52.65 -12.90
N GLU A 5 0.22 -53.14 -12.31
CA GLU A 5 -0.80 -52.29 -11.69
C GLU A 5 -0.33 -51.70 -10.36
N ASN A 6 0.41 -52.47 -9.56
CA ASN A 6 1.04 -51.96 -8.33
C ASN A 6 2.08 -50.87 -8.63
N PHE A 7 2.87 -51.01 -9.70
CA PHE A 7 3.84 -49.99 -10.10
C PHE A 7 3.17 -48.69 -10.57
N ARG A 8 2.04 -48.78 -11.29
CA ARG A 8 1.25 -47.62 -11.69
C ARG A 8 0.60 -46.92 -10.49
N SER A 9 0.03 -47.67 -9.54
CA SER A 9 -0.53 -47.08 -8.31
C SER A 9 0.54 -46.45 -7.43
N ILE A 10 1.73 -47.05 -7.29
CA ILE A 10 2.84 -46.49 -6.51
C ILE A 10 3.40 -45.22 -7.18
N SER A 11 3.56 -45.20 -8.50
CA SER A 11 3.98 -43.99 -9.23
C SER A 11 2.96 -42.86 -9.11
N ILE A 12 1.65 -43.13 -9.19
CA ILE A 12 0.59 -42.11 -9.01
C ILE A 12 0.57 -41.60 -7.56
N PHE A 13 0.81 -42.48 -6.58
CA PHE A 13 0.89 -42.09 -5.16
C PHE A 13 2.12 -41.24 -4.86
N ILE A 14 3.29 -41.61 -5.40
CA ILE A 14 4.53 -40.84 -5.25
C ILE A 14 4.42 -39.49 -5.98
N PHE A 15 3.84 -39.45 -7.18
CA PHE A 15 3.58 -38.17 -7.88
C PHE A 15 2.56 -37.31 -7.13
N GLY A 16 1.48 -37.90 -6.58
CA GLY A 16 0.51 -37.19 -5.75
C GLY A 16 1.09 -36.68 -4.42
N CYS A 17 1.98 -37.43 -3.78
CA CYS A 17 2.68 -37.01 -2.57
C CYS A 17 3.74 -35.94 -2.83
N ILE A 18 4.47 -36.00 -3.96
CA ILE A 18 5.43 -34.96 -4.36
C ILE A 18 4.68 -33.68 -4.77
N PHE A 19 3.57 -33.79 -5.52
CA PHE A 19 2.75 -32.64 -5.90
C PHE A 19 2.08 -31.98 -4.68
N SER A 20 1.65 -32.78 -3.69
CA SER A 20 1.11 -32.27 -2.42
C SER A 20 2.18 -31.68 -1.48
N ALA A 21 3.46 -32.00 -1.65
CA ALA A 21 4.54 -31.50 -0.80
C ALA A 21 5.04 -30.10 -1.20
N VAL A 22 4.77 -29.66 -2.43
CA VAL A 22 5.14 -28.33 -2.94
C VAL A 22 4.24 -27.24 -2.36
N TYR A 23 2.96 -27.55 -2.16
CA TYR A 23 2.04 -26.61 -1.51
C TYR A 23 2.40 -26.54 -0.01
N GLY A 24 2.84 -25.38 0.48
CA GLY A 24 3.14 -25.15 1.90
C GLY A 24 4.58 -24.73 2.21
N GLN A 25 5.47 -24.71 1.21
CA GLN A 25 6.79 -24.10 1.32
C GLN A 25 6.83 -22.77 0.56
N VAL A 26 7.63 -21.83 1.06
CA VAL A 26 7.93 -20.59 0.34
C VAL A 26 8.90 -20.93 -0.77
N LEU A 27 8.46 -20.81 -2.02
CA LEU A 27 9.28 -21.07 -3.21
C LEU A 27 10.30 -19.95 -3.41
N GLU A 28 11.56 -20.29 -3.64
CA GLU A 28 12.56 -19.33 -4.05
C GLU A 28 12.62 -19.30 -5.58
N LEU A 29 12.25 -18.17 -6.16
CA LEU A 29 12.13 -18.00 -7.60
C LEU A 29 13.34 -17.23 -8.16
N ASP A 30 13.64 -17.48 -9.42
CA ASP A 30 14.64 -16.78 -10.22
C ASP A 30 13.98 -16.01 -11.38
N GLU A 31 14.79 -15.44 -12.27
CA GLU A 31 14.33 -14.66 -13.42
C GLU A 31 13.38 -15.42 -14.37
N ARG A 32 13.42 -16.76 -14.41
CA ARG A 32 12.52 -17.58 -15.24
C ARG A 32 11.06 -17.47 -14.78
N PHE A 33 10.82 -16.91 -13.60
CA PHE A 33 9.47 -16.58 -13.16
C PHE A 33 8.71 -15.71 -14.17
N LEU A 34 9.37 -14.83 -14.92
CA LEU A 34 8.71 -14.01 -15.93
C LEU A 34 7.97 -14.85 -16.98
N GLU A 35 8.48 -16.02 -17.32
CA GLU A 35 7.85 -16.97 -18.26
C GLU A 35 6.72 -17.78 -17.60
N LEU A 36 6.84 -18.04 -16.30
CA LEU A 36 5.90 -18.86 -15.53
C LEU A 36 4.79 -18.05 -14.85
N ARG A 37 4.87 -16.71 -14.85
CA ARG A 37 3.97 -15.83 -14.08
C ARG A 37 2.49 -16.00 -14.43
N LYS A 38 2.20 -16.35 -15.69
CA LYS A 38 0.82 -16.59 -16.16
C LYS A 38 0.29 -17.97 -15.76
N GLN A 39 1.13 -18.85 -15.24
CA GLN A 39 0.80 -20.21 -14.87
C GLN A 39 0.47 -20.27 -13.37
N GLY A 40 -0.79 -20.00 -13.04
CA GLY A 40 -1.32 -20.07 -11.67
C GLY A 40 -1.31 -18.74 -10.93
N ASP A 41 -1.71 -18.80 -9.66
CA ASP A 41 -1.81 -17.65 -8.76
C ASP A 41 -0.57 -17.59 -7.85
N TRP A 42 0.05 -16.42 -7.75
CA TRP A 42 1.32 -16.23 -7.04
C TRP A 42 1.23 -15.10 -6.03
N LEU A 43 1.55 -15.39 -4.76
CA LEU A 43 1.85 -14.39 -3.74
C LEU A 43 3.38 -14.31 -3.60
N ILE A 44 3.98 -13.17 -3.93
CA ILE A 44 5.42 -13.00 -4.06
C ILE A 44 5.94 -11.91 -3.14
N GLU A 45 6.96 -12.24 -2.34
CA GLU A 45 7.78 -11.30 -1.59
C GLU A 45 9.03 -10.95 -2.41
N PHE A 46 9.15 -9.69 -2.82
CA PHE A 46 10.39 -9.13 -3.33
C PHE A 46 11.22 -8.62 -2.16
N TYR A 47 12.37 -9.26 -1.94
CA TYR A 47 13.20 -9.04 -0.76
C TYR A 47 14.66 -8.71 -1.11
N ALA A 48 15.38 -8.22 -0.11
CA ALA A 48 16.83 -8.10 -0.13
C ALA A 48 17.44 -8.89 1.04
N PRO A 49 18.55 -9.63 0.84
CA PRO A 49 19.09 -10.53 1.87
C PRO A 49 19.61 -9.81 3.12
N TRP A 50 19.93 -8.51 2.99
CA TRP A 50 20.38 -7.65 4.09
C TRP A 50 19.25 -6.87 4.77
N CYS A 51 18.03 -6.87 4.22
CA CYS A 51 16.93 -6.07 4.75
C CYS A 51 16.37 -6.65 6.07
N GLY A 52 16.43 -5.87 7.15
CA GLY A 52 15.92 -6.27 8.46
C GLY A 52 14.40 -6.54 8.46
N HIS A 53 13.61 -5.76 7.72
CA HIS A 53 12.17 -5.96 7.61
C HIS A 53 11.81 -7.27 6.90
N CYS A 54 12.57 -7.66 5.88
CA CYS A 54 12.39 -8.95 5.19
C CYS A 54 12.70 -10.11 6.14
N LYS A 55 13.80 -10.03 6.89
CA LYS A 55 14.16 -11.05 7.90
C LYS A 55 13.11 -11.21 8.99
N LYS A 56 12.51 -10.09 9.43
CA LYS A 56 11.41 -10.10 10.41
C LYS A 56 10.12 -10.72 9.83
N LEU A 57 9.88 -10.55 8.53
CA LEU A 57 8.72 -11.10 7.83
C LEU A 57 8.82 -12.60 7.55
N GLU A 58 10.04 -13.12 7.31
CA GLU A 58 10.28 -14.51 6.93
C GLU A 58 9.51 -15.58 7.75
N PRO A 59 9.50 -15.55 9.12
CA PRO A 59 8.73 -16.54 9.88
C PRO A 59 7.22 -16.45 9.60
N THR A 60 6.67 -15.24 9.58
CA THR A 60 5.25 -15.00 9.26
C THR A 60 4.93 -15.45 7.84
N TYR A 61 5.81 -15.20 6.87
CA TYR A 61 5.61 -15.55 5.48
C TYR A 61 5.60 -17.07 5.24
N LYS A 62 6.38 -17.83 6.02
CA LYS A 62 6.28 -19.30 6.05
C LYS A 62 4.92 -19.77 6.57
N GLU A 63 4.38 -19.12 7.59
CA GLU A 63 3.03 -19.44 8.05
C GLU A 63 1.94 -19.11 7.02
N VAL A 64 2.12 -18.05 6.24
CA VAL A 64 1.23 -17.71 5.12
C VAL A 64 1.26 -18.80 4.05
N ALA A 65 2.45 -19.29 3.68
CA ALA A 65 2.59 -20.40 2.74
C ALA A 65 1.85 -21.66 3.21
N LEU A 66 1.94 -21.98 4.50
CA LEU A 66 1.20 -23.09 5.09
C LEU A 66 -0.32 -22.88 5.07
N ALA A 67 -0.79 -21.66 5.36
CA ALA A 67 -2.22 -21.33 5.35
C ALA A 67 -2.82 -21.37 3.94
N LEU A 68 -2.07 -20.91 2.92
CA LEU A 68 -2.51 -20.86 1.53
C LEU A 68 -2.29 -22.17 0.76
N ARG A 69 -1.67 -23.18 1.38
CA ARG A 69 -1.40 -24.50 0.80
C ARG A 69 -2.58 -25.08 0.04
N ASN A 70 -3.75 -25.11 0.69
CA ASN A 70 -4.94 -25.74 0.13
C ASN A 70 -5.74 -24.78 -0.76
N ALA A 71 -5.34 -23.52 -0.85
CA ALA A 71 -5.99 -22.53 -1.70
C ALA A 71 -5.51 -22.64 -3.16
N GLY A 72 -4.44 -23.37 -3.47
CA GLY A 72 -3.88 -23.39 -4.83
C GLY A 72 -3.20 -22.06 -5.21
N ILE A 73 -2.74 -21.30 -4.22
CA ILE A 73 -1.93 -20.10 -4.38
C ILE A 73 -0.49 -20.47 -4.06
N HIS A 74 0.43 -20.21 -4.99
CA HIS A 74 1.85 -20.41 -4.79
C HIS A 74 2.40 -19.24 -3.97
N VAL A 75 3.06 -19.52 -2.86
CA VAL A 75 3.73 -18.50 -2.05
C VAL A 75 5.22 -18.56 -2.33
N ALA A 76 5.79 -17.45 -2.75
CA ALA A 76 7.15 -17.38 -3.23
C ALA A 76 7.88 -16.11 -2.79
N LYS A 77 9.20 -16.11 -2.92
CA LYS A 77 10.08 -14.97 -2.70
C LYS A 77 11.11 -14.84 -3.83
N ILE A 78 11.48 -13.61 -4.18
CA ILE A 78 12.49 -13.28 -5.19
C ILE A 78 13.50 -12.32 -4.59
N ASP A 79 14.79 -12.64 -4.73
CA ASP A 79 15.88 -11.71 -4.41
C ASP A 79 15.94 -10.63 -5.49
N ALA A 80 15.29 -9.50 -5.19
CA ALA A 80 15.18 -8.36 -6.07
C ALA A 80 16.52 -7.59 -6.24
N THR A 81 17.51 -7.84 -5.36
CA THR A 81 18.85 -7.28 -5.51
C THR A 81 19.70 -8.04 -6.52
N ARG A 82 19.40 -9.33 -6.71
CA ARG A 82 20.03 -10.18 -7.71
C ARG A 82 19.31 -10.12 -9.05
N PHE A 83 17.98 -10.12 -9.05
CA PHE A 83 17.15 -10.15 -10.26
C PHE A 83 16.51 -8.77 -10.51
N THR A 84 17.33 -7.80 -10.88
CA THR A 84 16.92 -6.40 -11.05
C THR A 84 15.93 -6.19 -12.21
N GLY A 85 16.04 -6.99 -13.28
CA GLY A 85 15.07 -6.95 -14.40
C GLY A 85 13.65 -7.30 -13.96
N VAL A 86 13.51 -8.34 -13.14
CA VAL A 86 12.21 -8.71 -12.53
C VAL A 86 11.70 -7.60 -11.61
N SER A 87 12.59 -6.97 -10.86
CA SER A 87 12.24 -5.86 -9.96
C SER A 87 11.72 -4.65 -10.73
N SER A 88 12.34 -4.32 -11.86
CA SER A 88 11.92 -3.24 -12.75
C SER A 88 10.56 -3.53 -13.37
N GLU A 89 10.36 -4.74 -13.91
CA GLU A 89 9.09 -5.18 -14.51
C GLU A 89 7.91 -5.03 -13.54
N PHE A 90 8.11 -5.39 -12.27
CA PHE A 90 7.05 -5.28 -11.26
C PHE A 90 7.05 -3.95 -10.49
N GLY A 91 7.88 -2.98 -10.86
CA GLY A 91 7.92 -1.65 -10.23
C GLY A 91 8.30 -1.69 -8.73
N VAL A 92 9.22 -2.58 -8.35
CA VAL A 92 9.67 -2.73 -6.96
C VAL A 92 10.62 -1.60 -6.59
N ARG A 93 10.16 -0.67 -5.73
CA ARG A 93 10.93 0.52 -5.28
C ARG A 93 11.55 0.38 -3.88
N GLY A 94 11.21 -0.68 -3.15
CA GLY A 94 11.69 -0.91 -1.78
C GLY A 94 11.37 -2.31 -1.27
N PHE A 95 11.88 -2.64 -0.08
CA PHE A 95 11.79 -4.00 0.47
C PHE A 95 11.23 -4.02 1.90
N PRO A 96 10.42 -5.04 2.27
CA PRO A 96 9.81 -6.02 1.37
C PRO A 96 8.63 -5.41 0.60
N THR A 97 8.55 -5.70 -0.70
CA THR A 97 7.36 -5.44 -1.53
C THR A 97 6.63 -6.75 -1.76
N ILE A 98 5.34 -6.81 -1.43
CA ILE A 98 4.54 -8.03 -1.59
C ILE A 98 3.53 -7.80 -2.71
N LYS A 99 3.48 -8.71 -3.68
CA LYS A 99 2.54 -8.64 -4.80
C LYS A 99 1.78 -9.94 -4.98
N PHE A 100 0.55 -9.84 -5.45
CA PHE A 100 -0.24 -10.97 -5.92
C PHE A 100 -0.36 -10.90 -7.44
N ILE A 101 -0.07 -12.00 -8.12
CA ILE A 101 -0.08 -12.10 -9.58
C ILE A 101 -1.04 -13.22 -9.98
N THR A 102 -1.99 -12.90 -10.84
CA THR A 102 -2.96 -13.85 -11.40
C THR A 102 -3.26 -13.50 -12.85
N GLY A 103 -2.87 -14.38 -13.77
CA GLY A 103 -2.90 -14.10 -15.21
C GLY A 103 -2.06 -12.86 -15.55
N ASP A 104 -2.70 -11.82 -16.09
CA ASP A 104 -2.07 -10.54 -16.42
C ASP A 104 -2.23 -9.48 -15.31
N LYS A 105 -2.95 -9.79 -14.23
CA LYS A 105 -3.22 -8.83 -13.15
C LYS A 105 -2.14 -8.91 -12.09
N VAL A 106 -1.66 -7.73 -11.67
CA VAL A 106 -0.66 -7.57 -10.60
C VAL A 106 -1.22 -6.63 -9.54
N TYR A 107 -1.29 -7.11 -8.31
CA TYR A 107 -1.80 -6.35 -7.17
C TYR A 107 -0.70 -6.18 -6.13
N THR A 108 -0.56 -4.98 -5.56
CA THR A 108 0.44 -4.70 -4.52
C THR A 108 -0.23 -4.66 -3.15
N HIS A 109 0.37 -5.32 -2.17
CA HIS A 109 -0.09 -5.28 -0.78
C HIS A 109 0.57 -4.11 -0.03
N ASN A 110 -0.24 -3.19 0.46
CA ASN A 110 0.21 -2.00 1.19
C ASN A 110 -0.13 -2.04 2.70
N GLY A 111 -0.92 -3.04 3.14
CA GLY A 111 -1.42 -3.15 4.51
C GLY A 111 -0.45 -3.81 5.51
N GLU A 112 -0.98 -4.22 6.67
CA GLU A 112 -0.20 -4.96 7.68
C GLU A 112 0.36 -6.26 7.10
N ARG A 113 1.57 -6.63 7.52
CA ARG A 113 2.25 -7.85 7.06
C ARG A 113 2.08 -9.02 8.05
N SER A 114 0.95 -9.05 8.75
CA SER A 114 0.55 -10.19 9.58
C SER A 114 0.11 -11.35 8.70
N LYS A 115 0.11 -12.56 9.26
CA LYS A 115 -0.32 -13.76 8.53
C LYS A 115 -1.75 -13.60 8.03
N GLU A 116 -2.64 -13.15 8.91
CA GLU A 116 -4.06 -12.97 8.64
C GLU A 116 -4.27 -11.97 7.50
N ALA A 117 -3.59 -10.81 7.55
CA ALA A 117 -3.71 -9.77 6.53
C ALA A 117 -3.19 -10.22 5.16
N LEU A 118 -2.08 -10.98 5.11
CA LEU A 118 -1.52 -11.48 3.85
C LEU A 118 -2.36 -12.60 3.23
N VAL A 119 -2.91 -13.49 4.06
CA VAL A 119 -3.86 -14.54 3.62
C VAL A 119 -5.13 -13.87 3.07
N GLU A 120 -5.67 -12.88 3.78
CA GLU A 120 -6.85 -12.14 3.34
C GLU A 120 -6.61 -11.36 2.04
N PHE A 121 -5.46 -10.71 1.90
CA PHE A 121 -5.04 -10.05 0.66
C PHE A 121 -5.01 -11.03 -0.51
N ALA A 122 -4.39 -12.21 -0.34
CA ALA A 122 -4.33 -13.22 -1.40
C ALA A 122 -5.72 -13.74 -1.80
N HIS A 123 -6.62 -13.96 -0.82
CA HIS A 123 -8.00 -14.36 -1.11
C HIS A 123 -8.83 -13.25 -1.78
N ARG A 124 -8.61 -11.98 -1.44
CA ARG A 124 -9.23 -10.83 -2.14
C ARG A 124 -8.82 -10.79 -3.60
N ALA A 125 -7.51 -10.78 -3.84
CA ALA A 125 -6.90 -10.62 -5.15
C ALA A 125 -7.25 -11.76 -6.11
N ARG A 126 -7.41 -13.00 -5.59
CA ARG A 126 -7.82 -14.15 -6.38
C ARG A 126 -9.31 -14.21 -6.69
N GLY A 127 -10.15 -13.78 -5.76
CA GLY A 127 -11.59 -13.93 -5.85
C GLY A 127 -12.21 -13.04 -6.94
N PRO A 128 -13.46 -13.31 -7.35
CA PRO A 128 -14.18 -12.40 -8.24
C PRO A 128 -14.36 -11.05 -7.54
N ILE A 129 -14.36 -9.98 -8.33
CA ILE A 129 -14.51 -8.60 -7.83
C ILE A 129 -15.82 -8.46 -7.05
N LEU A 130 -16.94 -8.77 -7.71
CA LEU A 130 -18.27 -8.85 -7.12
C LEU A 130 -18.61 -10.29 -6.75
N ARG A 131 -18.89 -10.53 -5.48
CA ARG A 131 -19.20 -11.86 -4.93
C ARG A 131 -20.71 -12.02 -4.75
N PRO A 132 -21.39 -12.93 -5.46
CA PRO A 132 -22.81 -13.15 -5.28
C PRO A 132 -23.10 -13.91 -3.98
N VAL A 133 -24.01 -13.38 -3.17
CA VAL A 133 -24.61 -14.05 -2.01
C VAL A 133 -25.97 -14.57 -2.43
N ALA A 134 -26.14 -15.90 -2.47
CA ALA A 134 -27.35 -16.53 -2.99
C ALA A 134 -28.39 -16.87 -1.90
N SER A 135 -28.00 -16.91 -0.63
CA SER A 135 -28.88 -17.33 0.46
C SER A 135 -28.45 -16.76 1.82
N VAL A 136 -29.37 -16.79 2.79
CA VAL A 136 -29.10 -16.42 4.18
C VAL A 136 -28.01 -17.33 4.80
N GLY A 137 -27.97 -18.60 4.40
CA GLY A 137 -26.92 -19.52 4.83
C GLY A 137 -25.53 -19.05 4.36
N LYS A 138 -25.40 -18.72 3.08
CA LYS A 138 -24.16 -18.18 2.51
C LYS A 138 -23.81 -16.82 3.12
N TYR A 139 -24.79 -15.95 3.38
CA TYR A 139 -24.55 -14.71 4.12
C TYR A 139 -23.90 -14.97 5.49
N LYS A 140 -24.47 -15.89 6.28
CA LYS A 140 -23.93 -16.24 7.61
C LYS A 140 -22.55 -16.89 7.52
N GLU A 141 -22.33 -17.70 6.50
CA GLU A 141 -21.02 -18.27 6.21
C GLU A 141 -20.01 -17.18 5.88
N GLU A 142 -20.31 -16.24 5.00
CA GLU A 142 -19.38 -15.15 4.66
C GLU A 142 -19.11 -14.26 5.89
N VAL A 143 -20.15 -13.84 6.61
CA VAL A 143 -20.01 -13.08 7.87
C VAL A 143 -19.22 -13.87 8.92
N GLY A 144 -19.43 -15.19 9.01
CA GLY A 144 -18.78 -16.05 10.01
C GLY A 144 -17.34 -16.43 9.67
N LEU A 145 -17.07 -16.83 8.42
CA LEU A 145 -15.74 -17.19 7.90
C LEU A 145 -14.77 -16.02 7.97
N ARG A 146 -15.30 -14.81 7.77
CA ARG A 146 -14.51 -13.58 7.72
C ARG A 146 -14.35 -12.94 9.09
N GLY A 147 -14.98 -13.50 10.12
CA GLY A 147 -14.86 -13.05 11.50
C GLY A 147 -15.17 -11.57 11.63
N ASN A 148 -14.14 -10.77 11.91
CA ASN A 148 -14.28 -9.33 12.09
C ASN A 148 -14.07 -8.53 10.80
N SER A 149 -13.68 -9.08 9.64
CA SER A 149 -13.31 -8.30 8.43
C SER A 149 -14.39 -7.36 7.91
N VAL A 150 -13.97 -6.22 7.37
CA VAL A 150 -14.86 -5.26 6.69
C VAL A 150 -15.22 -5.74 5.28
N PHE A 151 -16.51 -5.70 4.94
CA PHE A 151 -16.94 -5.89 3.55
C PHE A 151 -18.16 -5.05 3.21
N PHE A 152 -18.32 -4.77 1.92
CA PHE A 152 -19.42 -4.02 1.36
C PHE A 152 -20.36 -4.94 0.59
N MET A 153 -21.65 -4.64 0.64
CA MET A 153 -22.66 -5.42 -0.05
C MET A 153 -23.71 -4.50 -0.65
N TYR A 154 -23.86 -4.55 -1.97
CA TYR A 154 -25.00 -3.99 -2.66
C TYR A 154 -26.22 -4.92 -2.50
N ILE A 155 -27.37 -4.32 -2.19
CA ILE A 155 -28.66 -4.98 -1.97
C ILE A 155 -29.68 -4.37 -2.93
N GLY A 156 -30.09 -5.15 -3.93
CA GLY A 156 -31.03 -4.71 -4.95
C GLY A 156 -31.20 -5.73 -6.07
N ASP A 157 -31.81 -5.32 -7.17
CA ASP A 157 -32.00 -6.17 -8.35
C ASP A 157 -30.86 -5.92 -9.35
N THR A 158 -29.88 -6.81 -9.38
CA THR A 158 -28.73 -6.72 -10.30
C THR A 158 -29.10 -6.95 -11.77
N SER A 159 -30.34 -7.37 -12.06
CA SER A 159 -30.82 -7.57 -13.42
C SER A 159 -31.43 -6.31 -14.03
N ASP A 160 -31.70 -5.27 -13.24
CA ASP A 160 -32.23 -4.01 -13.73
C ASP A 160 -31.12 -3.17 -14.42
N PRO A 161 -31.18 -2.96 -15.75
CA PRO A 161 -30.19 -2.16 -16.46
C PRO A 161 -30.27 -0.66 -16.14
N HIS A 162 -31.32 -0.19 -15.45
CA HIS A 162 -31.49 1.21 -15.03
C HIS A 162 -31.02 1.47 -13.59
N ASP A 163 -30.53 0.45 -12.88
CA ASP A 163 -29.98 0.65 -11.54
C ASP A 163 -28.61 1.35 -11.62
N ASP A 164 -28.67 2.67 -11.53
CA ASP A 164 -27.52 3.57 -11.54
C ASP A 164 -26.62 3.38 -10.30
N LEU A 165 -27.19 3.03 -9.15
CA LEU A 165 -26.43 2.75 -7.93
C LEU A 165 -25.59 1.47 -8.10
N TYR A 166 -26.17 0.42 -8.69
CA TYR A 166 -25.45 -0.83 -8.99
C TYR A 166 -24.26 -0.59 -9.92
N LYS A 167 -24.43 0.19 -11.00
CA LYS A 167 -23.35 0.51 -11.93
C LYS A 167 -22.20 1.23 -11.25
N LYS A 168 -22.51 2.28 -10.47
CA LYS A 168 -21.52 3.02 -9.67
C LYS A 168 -20.80 2.11 -8.66
N TYR A 169 -21.56 1.26 -7.97
CA TYR A 169 -21.00 0.30 -7.02
C TYR A 169 -20.07 -0.72 -7.70
N ALA A 170 -20.45 -1.24 -8.88
CA ALA A 170 -19.64 -2.18 -9.63
C ALA A 170 -18.32 -1.56 -10.10
N GLU A 171 -18.36 -0.33 -10.63
CA GLU A 171 -17.17 0.42 -11.05
C GLU A 171 -16.21 0.66 -9.87
N ILE A 172 -16.73 1.13 -8.73
CA ILE A 172 -15.91 1.34 -7.51
C ILE A 172 -15.35 0.01 -6.99
N ALA A 173 -16.12 -1.08 -7.09
CA ALA A 173 -15.66 -2.40 -6.68
C ALA A 173 -14.48 -2.87 -7.54
N GLU A 174 -14.44 -2.54 -8.82
CA GLU A 174 -13.30 -2.84 -9.70
C GLU A 174 -12.04 -2.07 -9.27
N GLU A 175 -12.18 -0.77 -9.00
CA GLU A 175 -11.09 0.09 -8.53
C GLU A 175 -10.52 -0.37 -7.17
N LEU A 176 -11.39 -0.82 -6.26
CA LEU A 176 -11.04 -1.12 -4.87
C LEU A 176 -11.02 -2.61 -4.51
N ALA A 177 -11.11 -3.52 -5.50
CA ALA A 177 -11.24 -4.97 -5.31
C ALA A 177 -10.17 -5.61 -4.40
N VAL A 178 -8.97 -5.00 -4.38
CA VAL A 178 -7.82 -5.44 -3.59
C VAL A 178 -7.87 -4.91 -2.16
N GLN A 179 -8.49 -3.74 -1.97
CA GLN A 179 -8.55 -3.04 -0.69
C GLN A 179 -9.75 -3.44 0.15
N SER A 180 -10.79 -4.02 -0.45
CA SER A 180 -12.03 -4.40 0.24
C SER A 180 -12.74 -5.53 -0.48
N TYR A 181 -13.65 -6.19 0.23
CA TYR A 181 -14.53 -7.19 -0.36
C TYR A 181 -15.85 -6.56 -0.77
N PHE A 182 -16.28 -6.87 -1.99
CA PHE A 182 -17.53 -6.40 -2.56
C PHE A 182 -18.46 -7.57 -2.88
N TYR A 183 -19.71 -7.41 -2.49
CA TYR A 183 -20.75 -8.42 -2.59
C TYR A 183 -22.00 -7.86 -3.24
N ILE A 184 -22.75 -8.76 -3.84
CA ILE A 184 -24.06 -8.46 -4.43
C ILE A 184 -25.08 -9.49 -3.92
N GLY A 185 -26.29 -9.03 -3.68
CA GLY A 185 -27.41 -9.89 -3.32
C GLY A 185 -28.73 -9.15 -3.35
N SER A 186 -29.82 -9.89 -3.19
CA SER A 186 -31.16 -9.32 -3.02
C SER A 186 -31.52 -9.22 -1.53
N ALA A 187 -32.55 -8.45 -1.20
CA ALA A 187 -32.99 -8.31 0.20
C ALA A 187 -33.27 -9.66 0.88
N ASN A 188 -33.68 -10.68 0.13
CA ASN A 188 -34.04 -12.01 0.65
C ASN A 188 -32.87 -12.77 1.28
N VAL A 189 -31.63 -12.44 0.92
CA VAL A 189 -30.43 -13.13 1.42
C VAL A 189 -30.00 -12.61 2.79
N LEU A 190 -30.55 -11.48 3.23
CA LEU A 190 -30.27 -10.91 4.53
C LEU A 190 -31.13 -11.56 5.62
N PRO A 191 -30.62 -11.71 6.84
CA PRO A 191 -31.45 -12.09 7.98
C PRO A 191 -32.41 -10.96 8.40
N GLU A 192 -33.48 -11.32 9.09
CA GLU A 192 -34.62 -10.42 9.38
C GLU A 192 -34.25 -9.21 10.26
N ASP A 193 -33.28 -9.37 11.15
CA ASP A 193 -32.72 -8.30 11.98
C ASP A 193 -32.06 -7.21 11.13
N VAL A 194 -31.28 -7.60 10.13
CA VAL A 194 -30.64 -6.67 9.19
C VAL A 194 -31.69 -6.04 8.28
N LYS A 195 -32.61 -6.82 7.70
CA LYS A 195 -33.68 -6.31 6.81
C LYS A 195 -34.47 -5.17 7.44
N ARG A 196 -34.83 -5.27 8.72
CA ARG A 196 -35.62 -4.24 9.44
C ARG A 196 -34.91 -2.89 9.56
N THR A 197 -33.60 -2.85 9.43
CA THR A 197 -32.82 -1.60 9.50
C THR A 197 -32.75 -0.86 8.18
N ILE A 198 -33.01 -1.56 7.06
CA ILE A 198 -32.96 -1.00 5.71
C ILE A 198 -34.24 -0.20 5.47
N LYS A 199 -34.08 1.08 5.19
CA LYS A 199 -35.21 1.99 4.93
C LYS A 199 -35.52 2.16 3.44
N GLU A 200 -34.49 2.06 2.62
CA GLU A 200 -34.51 2.43 1.20
C GLU A 200 -33.80 1.33 0.39
N MET A 201 -34.29 1.11 -0.83
CA MET A 201 -33.82 0.10 -1.77
C MET A 201 -33.80 0.71 -3.18
N PRO A 202 -32.80 0.40 -4.02
CA PRO A 202 -31.58 -0.37 -3.72
C PRO A 202 -30.66 0.35 -2.73
N THR A 203 -29.75 -0.36 -2.06
CA THR A 203 -28.83 0.24 -1.09
C THR A 203 -27.48 -0.47 -1.06
N VAL A 204 -26.45 0.22 -0.58
CA VAL A 204 -25.16 -0.36 -0.21
C VAL A 204 -25.05 -0.43 1.32
N LEU A 205 -24.60 -1.58 1.83
CA LEU A 205 -24.31 -1.81 3.23
C LEU A 205 -22.81 -2.06 3.41
N VAL A 206 -22.27 -1.63 4.54
CA VAL A 206 -20.96 -2.09 5.03
C VAL A 206 -21.18 -2.92 6.29
N PHE A 207 -20.52 -4.06 6.37
CA PHE A 207 -20.50 -4.94 7.53
C PHE A 207 -19.11 -4.88 8.16
N LYS A 208 -19.06 -4.53 9.45
CA LYS A 208 -17.82 -4.47 10.24
C LYS A 208 -18.11 -4.39 11.73
N ASP A 209 -17.14 -4.76 12.56
CA ASP A 209 -17.23 -4.61 14.02
C ASP A 209 -18.51 -5.28 14.59
N HIS A 210 -18.91 -6.42 13.99
CA HIS A 210 -20.13 -7.18 14.30
C HIS A 210 -21.46 -6.41 14.12
N THR A 211 -21.44 -5.35 13.32
CA THR A 211 -22.61 -4.53 12.99
C THR A 211 -22.59 -4.15 11.51
N HIS A 212 -23.58 -3.40 11.06
CA HIS A 212 -23.65 -2.88 9.70
C HIS A 212 -24.08 -1.41 9.66
N TYR A 213 -23.71 -0.73 8.58
CA TYR A 213 -24.09 0.65 8.31
C TYR A 213 -24.58 0.78 6.87
N GLN A 214 -25.65 1.56 6.69
CA GLN A 214 -26.24 1.83 5.39
C GLN A 214 -25.63 3.10 4.79
N PHE A 215 -25.27 3.05 3.51
CA PHE A 215 -24.94 4.25 2.74
C PHE A 215 -26.16 5.15 2.61
N LYS A 216 -25.99 6.45 2.78
CA LYS A 216 -27.05 7.45 2.69
C LYS A 216 -26.53 8.65 1.90
N PRO A 217 -27.00 8.85 0.65
CA PRO A 217 -26.62 10.02 -0.14
C PRO A 217 -27.22 11.30 0.44
N GLU A 218 -26.60 12.46 0.20
CA GLU A 218 -27.09 13.74 0.75
C GLU A 218 -28.39 14.20 0.06
N GLU A 219 -28.47 14.06 -1.27
CA GLU A 219 -29.59 14.54 -2.09
C GLU A 219 -30.55 13.42 -2.56
N ASN A 220 -30.62 12.30 -1.85
CA ASN A 220 -31.36 11.07 -2.23
C ASN A 220 -30.92 10.41 -3.57
N VAL A 221 -30.05 11.06 -4.33
CA VAL A 221 -29.40 10.52 -5.53
C VAL A 221 -27.93 10.30 -5.21
N ALA A 222 -27.49 9.05 -5.29
CA ALA A 222 -26.10 8.70 -5.01
C ALA A 222 -25.17 9.16 -6.14
N THR A 223 -24.22 10.04 -5.86
CA THR A 223 -23.13 10.32 -6.81
C THR A 223 -22.01 9.28 -6.67
N LYS A 224 -21.21 9.07 -7.72
CA LYS A 224 -20.03 8.18 -7.66
C LYS A 224 -19.05 8.65 -6.58
N SER A 225 -18.78 9.96 -6.53
CA SER A 225 -17.84 10.57 -5.57
C SER A 225 -18.26 10.35 -4.11
N GLU A 226 -19.54 10.58 -3.78
CA GLU A 226 -20.05 10.32 -2.42
C GLU A 226 -19.94 8.85 -2.03
N LEU A 227 -20.29 7.93 -2.94
CA LEU A 227 -20.21 6.50 -2.66
C LEU A 227 -18.74 6.06 -2.50
N THR A 228 -17.83 6.54 -3.33
CA THR A 228 -16.38 6.29 -3.21
C THR A 228 -15.84 6.84 -1.89
N ALA A 229 -16.18 8.08 -1.53
CA ALA A 229 -15.76 8.70 -0.28
C ALA A 229 -16.27 7.91 0.94
N TRP A 230 -17.54 7.47 0.89
CA TRP A 230 -18.11 6.64 1.95
C TRP A 230 -17.46 5.26 2.05
N ILE A 231 -17.22 4.56 0.92
CA ILE A 231 -16.51 3.27 0.90
C ILE A 231 -15.10 3.43 1.49
N ASN A 232 -14.35 4.45 1.06
CA ASN A 232 -13.03 4.75 1.59
C ASN A 232 -13.08 5.05 3.10
N ALA A 233 -14.08 5.80 3.56
CA ALA A 233 -14.27 6.11 4.98
C ALA A 233 -14.66 4.90 5.83
N GLU A 234 -15.33 3.91 5.24
CA GLU A 234 -15.86 2.75 5.96
C GLU A 234 -14.99 1.50 5.86
N ARG A 235 -14.01 1.44 4.95
CA ARG A 235 -13.17 0.24 4.69
C ARG A 235 -12.29 -0.20 5.86
N PHE A 236 -12.19 0.63 6.91
CA PHE A 236 -11.44 0.34 8.12
C PHE A 236 -12.37 0.01 9.30
N HIS A 237 -11.87 -0.86 10.19
CA HIS A 237 -12.45 -1.03 11.52
C HIS A 237 -12.50 0.29 12.28
N ALA A 238 -13.34 0.37 13.30
CA ALA A 238 -13.33 1.51 14.20
C ALA A 238 -11.97 1.67 14.93
N PHE A 239 -11.28 0.56 15.23
CA PHE A 239 -9.99 0.58 15.96
C PHE A 239 -9.01 -0.52 15.51
N PRO A 240 -8.54 -0.50 14.25
CA PRO A 240 -7.60 -1.49 13.72
C PRO A 240 -6.20 -1.33 14.33
N GLN A 241 -5.45 -2.43 14.32
CA GLN A 241 -4.00 -2.37 14.48
C GLN A 241 -3.39 -1.90 13.16
N VAL A 242 -2.43 -0.98 13.22
CA VAL A 242 -1.74 -0.47 12.03
C VAL A 242 -0.22 -0.47 12.22
N THR A 243 0.49 -0.44 11.10
CA THR A 243 1.94 -0.19 11.03
C THR A 243 2.19 1.14 10.32
N GLY A 244 3.43 1.64 10.31
CA GLY A 244 3.75 2.95 9.72
C GLY A 244 3.29 3.13 8.27
N GLY A 245 3.46 2.11 7.42
CA GLY A 245 3.03 2.17 6.02
C GLY A 245 1.51 2.28 5.86
N ALA A 246 0.74 1.63 6.74
CA ALA A 246 -0.72 1.66 6.69
C ALA A 246 -1.32 3.00 7.13
N LEU A 247 -0.58 3.83 7.87
CA LEU A 247 -1.03 5.19 8.21
C LEU A 247 -1.14 6.07 6.97
N ASN A 248 -0.29 5.87 5.97
CA ASN A 248 -0.36 6.63 4.72
C ASN A 248 -1.63 6.29 3.92
N GLU A 249 -2.10 5.04 3.96
CA GLU A 249 -3.38 4.68 3.32
C GLU A 249 -4.58 5.40 3.95
N MET A 250 -4.45 5.85 5.19
CA MET A 250 -5.48 6.58 5.90
C MET A 250 -5.49 8.08 5.58
N SER A 251 -4.52 8.56 4.79
CA SER A 251 -4.51 9.97 4.36
C SER A 251 -5.69 10.32 3.47
N THR A 252 -6.22 9.35 2.72
CA THR A 252 -7.37 9.53 1.82
C THR A 252 -8.69 9.64 2.57
N LEU A 253 -8.69 9.50 3.90
CA LEU A 253 -9.91 9.57 4.71
C LEU A 253 -10.41 11.00 4.94
N GLY A 254 -9.54 12.01 4.87
CA GLY A 254 -9.87 13.38 5.30
C GLY A 254 -10.25 13.48 6.79
N LYS A 255 -9.73 12.56 7.62
CA LYS A 255 -10.01 12.48 9.07
C LYS A 255 -8.72 12.63 9.86
N LEU A 256 -8.86 13.15 11.09
CA LEU A 256 -7.77 13.12 12.07
C LEU A 256 -7.55 11.68 12.55
N VAL A 257 -6.31 11.21 12.52
CA VAL A 257 -5.96 9.85 12.94
C VAL A 257 -5.53 9.86 14.41
N VAL A 258 -6.33 9.24 15.28
CA VAL A 258 -5.99 9.06 16.70
C VAL A 258 -5.13 7.80 16.83
N ILE A 259 -3.84 7.97 17.10
CA ILE A 259 -2.87 6.87 17.19
C ILE A 259 -2.58 6.56 18.65
N LEU A 260 -2.92 5.36 19.09
CA LEU A 260 -2.48 4.80 20.37
C LEU A 260 -1.27 3.89 20.17
N VAL A 261 -0.20 4.11 20.92
CA VAL A 261 0.97 3.23 20.90
C VAL A 261 1.05 2.44 22.20
N VAL A 262 1.11 1.12 22.10
CA VAL A 262 1.24 0.23 23.25
C VAL A 262 2.30 -0.84 23.00
N ASP A 263 3.03 -1.22 24.03
CA ASP A 263 4.00 -2.31 23.94
C ASP A 263 3.30 -3.63 24.32
N LYS A 264 3.15 -4.53 23.35
CA LYS A 264 2.61 -5.88 23.59
C LYS A 264 3.60 -6.78 24.33
N THR A 265 4.89 -6.49 24.22
CA THR A 265 5.98 -7.31 24.76
C THR A 265 6.30 -6.96 26.21
N ASP A 266 5.89 -5.77 26.68
CA ASP A 266 5.98 -5.38 28.09
C ASP A 266 4.97 -6.15 28.95
N THR A 267 5.38 -7.35 29.34
CA THR A 267 4.61 -8.22 30.25
C THR A 267 4.45 -7.61 31.64
N GLN A 268 5.35 -6.72 32.09
CA GLN A 268 5.28 -6.13 33.42
C GLN A 268 4.21 -5.04 33.51
N ASN A 269 4.05 -4.22 32.47
CA ASN A 269 3.04 -3.16 32.42
C ASN A 269 1.80 -3.52 31.59
N LYS A 270 1.66 -4.78 31.14
CA LYS A 270 0.57 -5.24 30.28
C LYS A 270 -0.81 -4.74 30.70
N ALA A 271 -1.15 -4.81 31.99
CA ALA A 271 -2.44 -4.35 32.50
C ALA A 271 -2.69 -2.85 32.25
N LYS A 272 -1.65 -2.01 32.28
CA LYS A 272 -1.75 -0.57 31.97
C LYS A 272 -1.99 -0.36 30.47
N HIS A 273 -1.25 -1.07 29.63
CA HIS A 273 -1.42 -1.03 28.18
C HIS A 273 -2.83 -1.47 27.76
N ASP A 274 -3.28 -2.61 28.29
CA ASP A 274 -4.61 -3.17 28.00
C ASP A 274 -5.72 -2.22 28.47
N ARG A 275 -5.58 -1.61 29.66
CA ARG A 275 -6.55 -0.62 30.17
C ARG A 275 -6.70 0.58 29.23
N VAL A 276 -5.59 1.22 28.87
CA VAL A 276 -5.62 2.41 27.98
C VAL A 276 -6.15 2.03 26.60
N LYS A 277 -5.72 0.89 26.07
CA LYS A 277 -6.20 0.38 24.79
C LYS A 277 -7.71 0.16 24.79
N GLU A 278 -8.26 -0.43 25.84
CA GLU A 278 -9.70 -0.63 25.94
C GLU A 278 -10.47 0.68 26.08
N GLN A 279 -9.94 1.66 26.83
CA GLN A 279 -10.58 2.98 26.93
C GLN A 279 -10.71 3.66 25.56
N VAL A 280 -9.63 3.67 24.77
CA VAL A 280 -9.64 4.24 23.41
C VAL A 280 -10.53 3.43 22.46
N ARG A 281 -10.50 2.10 22.54
CA ARG A 281 -11.39 1.23 21.75
C ARG A 281 -12.87 1.54 22.02
N MET A 282 -13.24 1.72 23.29
CA MET A 282 -14.61 2.02 23.68
C MET A 282 -15.07 3.39 23.17
N MET A 283 -14.16 4.37 23.07
CA MET A 283 -14.46 5.65 22.41
C MET A 283 -14.71 5.46 20.91
N ALA A 284 -13.84 4.72 20.23
CA ALA A 284 -13.96 4.48 18.79
C ALA A 284 -15.25 3.72 18.42
N VAL A 285 -15.58 2.66 19.18
CA VAL A 285 -16.69 1.76 18.87
C VAL A 285 -18.03 2.30 19.40
N ASN A 286 -18.11 2.65 20.69
CA ASN A 286 -19.40 2.96 21.32
C ASN A 286 -19.84 4.41 21.09
N GLN A 287 -18.93 5.30 20.72
CA GLN A 287 -19.22 6.72 20.47
C GLN A 287 -19.05 7.08 18.99
N ARG A 288 -19.29 6.09 18.12
CA ARG A 288 -19.16 6.24 16.66
C ARG A 288 -19.92 7.46 16.12
N SER A 289 -21.15 7.70 16.55
CA SER A 289 -21.96 8.85 16.11
C SER A 289 -21.31 10.19 16.41
N LYS A 290 -20.46 10.26 17.44
CA LYS A 290 -19.74 11.47 17.85
C LYS A 290 -18.43 11.63 17.08
N TYR A 291 -17.67 10.56 16.89
CA TYR A 291 -16.28 10.67 16.40
C TYR A 291 -16.04 10.22 14.97
N HIS A 292 -16.85 9.31 14.41
CA HIS A 292 -16.52 8.68 13.12
C HIS A 292 -16.43 9.67 11.96
N LYS A 293 -17.15 10.79 12.03
CA LYS A 293 -17.08 11.83 11.00
C LYS A 293 -15.70 12.48 10.93
N ASP A 294 -15.11 12.78 12.09
CA ASP A 294 -13.92 13.63 12.19
C ASP A 294 -12.64 12.82 12.47
N PHE A 295 -12.78 11.60 13.00
CA PHE A 295 -11.66 10.80 13.50
C PHE A 295 -11.64 9.36 12.99
N GLN A 296 -10.44 8.85 12.74
CA GLN A 296 -10.13 7.43 12.61
C GLN A 296 -9.22 7.02 13.78
N PHE A 297 -9.65 6.04 14.58
CA PHE A 297 -8.82 5.55 15.68
C PHE A 297 -7.99 4.36 15.20
N VAL A 298 -6.74 4.30 15.65
CA VAL A 298 -5.83 3.18 15.35
C VAL A 298 -4.93 2.91 16.54
N TRP A 299 -4.33 1.73 16.56
CA TRP A 299 -3.28 1.44 17.53
C TRP A 299 -2.10 0.70 16.92
N MET A 300 -0.93 0.89 17.51
CA MET A 300 0.34 0.35 17.05
C MET A 300 1.02 -0.40 18.19
N SER A 301 1.73 -1.48 17.84
CA SER A 301 2.51 -2.30 18.78
C SER A 301 3.94 -1.81 18.97
N ASP A 302 4.38 -0.86 18.14
CA ASP A 302 5.70 -0.24 18.16
C ASP A 302 5.54 1.28 18.00
N ASN A 303 6.60 2.01 18.33
CA ASN A 303 6.63 3.46 18.26
C ASN A 303 7.45 3.99 17.08
N GLU A 304 7.90 3.16 16.13
CA GLU A 304 8.82 3.59 15.06
C GLU A 304 8.18 4.67 14.17
N ALA A 305 6.97 4.40 13.68
CA ALA A 305 6.25 5.35 12.82
C ALA A 305 5.91 6.64 13.57
N VAL A 306 5.49 6.50 14.83
CA VAL A 306 5.15 7.63 15.69
C VAL A 306 6.39 8.48 15.99
N ASN A 307 7.54 7.85 16.26
CA ASN A 307 8.79 8.56 16.49
C ASN A 307 9.27 9.29 15.23
N SER A 308 9.00 8.76 14.03
CA SER A 308 9.26 9.45 12.76
C SER A 308 8.37 10.68 12.59
N ILE A 309 7.07 10.58 12.93
CA ILE A 309 6.12 11.70 12.88
C ILE A 309 6.56 12.81 13.85
N THR A 310 6.86 12.46 15.11
CA THR A 310 7.22 13.44 16.15
C THR A 310 8.68 13.87 16.09
N MET A 311 9.54 13.10 15.42
CA MET A 311 11.01 13.18 15.46
C MET A 311 11.58 13.11 16.88
N THR A 312 10.89 12.40 17.78
CA THR A 312 11.25 12.21 19.18
C THR A 312 10.81 10.84 19.67
N THR A 313 11.35 10.37 20.79
CA THR A 313 10.92 9.09 21.37
C THR A 313 9.64 9.27 22.18
N ILE A 314 8.54 8.67 21.73
CA ILE A 314 7.27 8.66 22.47
C ILE A 314 7.27 7.47 23.45
N PRO A 315 7.00 7.72 24.76
CA PRO A 315 6.91 6.66 25.75
C PRO A 315 5.66 5.81 25.50
N MET A 316 5.74 4.51 25.84
CA MET A 316 4.63 3.58 25.74
C MET A 316 4.06 3.27 27.14
N PRO A 317 2.73 3.29 27.35
CA PRO A 317 1.70 3.66 26.37
C PRO A 317 1.73 5.16 26.06
N GLY A 318 1.57 5.49 24.78
CA GLY A 318 1.57 6.85 24.26
C GLY A 318 0.37 7.08 23.35
N MET A 319 -0.02 8.33 23.16
CA MET A 319 -1.15 8.71 22.31
C MET A 319 -0.83 10.00 21.57
N LEU A 320 -1.27 10.10 20.33
CA LEU A 320 -1.23 11.34 19.56
C LEU A 320 -2.42 11.41 18.60
N VAL A 321 -2.76 12.62 18.17
CA VAL A 321 -3.65 12.85 17.02
C VAL A 321 -2.79 13.35 15.87
N TYR A 322 -2.94 12.74 14.70
CA TYR A 322 -2.17 13.08 13.51
C TYR A 322 -3.11 13.52 12.39
N ASP A 323 -2.83 14.67 11.82
CA ASP A 323 -3.41 15.13 10.57
C ASP A 323 -2.47 14.72 9.43
N THR A 324 -2.94 13.76 8.62
CA THR A 324 -2.18 13.21 7.49
C THR A 324 -2.04 14.17 6.32
N GLU A 325 -2.95 15.15 6.18
CA GLU A 325 -2.93 16.11 5.07
C GLU A 325 -1.93 17.22 5.36
N THR A 326 -2.03 17.83 6.54
CA THR A 326 -1.17 18.95 6.93
C THR A 326 0.16 18.52 7.54
N MET A 327 0.26 17.23 7.92
CA MET A 327 1.35 16.67 8.72
C MET A 327 1.52 17.30 10.11
N TYR A 328 0.49 17.96 10.62
CA TYR A 328 0.45 18.38 12.02
C TYR A 328 0.12 17.20 12.93
N TYR A 329 0.69 17.20 14.13
CA TYR A 329 0.36 16.26 15.18
C TYR A 329 0.14 16.98 16.50
N TYR A 330 -0.61 16.32 17.38
CA TYR A 330 -0.97 16.81 18.70
C TYR A 330 -0.63 15.73 19.72
N THR A 331 -0.04 16.13 20.84
CA THR A 331 0.27 15.23 21.95
C THR A 331 -0.46 15.69 23.21
N PRO A 332 -1.01 14.77 24.01
CA PRO A 332 -1.72 15.13 25.23
C PRO A 332 -0.74 15.57 26.32
N GLU A 333 -1.17 16.46 27.21
CA GLU A 333 -0.34 16.91 28.32
C GLU A 333 -0.22 15.82 29.40
N GLY A 334 1.00 15.40 29.69
CA GLY A 334 1.29 14.44 30.74
C GLY A 334 1.27 12.98 30.28
N ARG A 335 1.07 12.08 31.25
CA ARG A 335 1.29 10.64 31.08
C ARG A 335 0.00 9.91 30.72
N VAL A 336 -0.06 9.30 29.54
CA VAL A 336 -1.24 8.58 29.03
C VAL A 336 -1.65 7.41 29.93
N ASP A 337 -0.69 6.73 30.57
CA ASP A 337 -0.98 5.66 31.54
C ASP A 337 -1.68 6.14 32.82
N LYS A 338 -1.80 7.45 33.04
CA LYS A 338 -2.49 8.04 34.19
C LYS A 338 -3.77 8.81 33.81
N MET A 339 -4.00 9.05 32.52
CA MET A 339 -5.19 9.77 32.05
C MET A 339 -6.45 8.95 32.27
N CYS A 340 -7.54 9.63 32.63
CA CYS A 340 -8.87 9.04 32.57
C CYS A 340 -9.46 9.16 31.15
N ILE A 341 -10.56 8.46 30.89
CA ILE A 341 -11.22 8.51 29.58
C ILE A 341 -11.72 9.93 29.25
N GLU A 342 -12.08 10.73 30.25
CA GLU A 342 -12.58 12.09 30.04
C GLU A 342 -11.47 13.07 29.63
N ASP A 343 -10.26 12.90 30.19
CA ASP A 343 -9.08 13.66 29.77
C ASP A 343 -8.73 13.34 28.31
N MET A 344 -8.80 12.06 27.93
CA MET A 344 -8.56 11.61 26.54
C MET A 344 -9.59 12.21 25.58
N LYS A 345 -10.87 12.25 25.95
CA LYS A 345 -11.91 12.91 25.15
C LYS A 345 -11.66 14.40 25.00
N THR A 346 -11.35 15.08 26.10
CA THR A 346 -11.08 16.53 26.11
C THR A 346 -9.91 16.85 25.18
N PHE A 347 -8.86 16.04 25.20
CA PHE A 347 -7.74 16.16 24.29
C PHE A 347 -8.14 15.95 22.82
N ILE A 348 -8.81 14.84 22.49
CA ILE A 348 -9.21 14.52 21.10
C ILE A 348 -10.14 15.59 20.54
N GLU A 349 -11.16 15.98 21.30
CA GLU A 349 -12.12 17.01 20.90
C GLU A 349 -11.46 18.38 20.80
N GLY A 350 -10.53 18.69 21.71
CA GLY A 350 -9.71 19.90 21.65
C GLY A 350 -8.84 19.98 20.40
N CYS A 351 -8.39 18.86 19.84
CA CYS A 351 -7.62 18.85 18.59
C CYS A 351 -8.50 19.30 17.40
N ARG A 352 -9.71 18.73 17.27
CA ARG A 352 -10.68 19.16 16.23
C ARG A 352 -11.11 20.61 16.42
N ASP A 353 -11.35 21.03 17.65
CA ASP A 353 -11.80 22.38 17.98
C ASP A 353 -10.67 23.44 17.86
N GLY A 354 -9.44 23.05 17.54
CA GLY A 354 -8.29 23.96 17.44
C GLY A 354 -7.81 24.53 18.78
N LYS A 355 -8.15 23.89 19.90
CA LYS A 355 -7.78 24.31 21.27
C LYS A 355 -6.42 23.78 21.71
N ILE A 356 -5.95 22.69 21.11
CA ILE A 356 -4.67 22.05 21.42
C ILE A 356 -3.60 22.57 20.46
N GLN A 357 -2.40 22.82 20.98
CA GLN A 357 -1.26 23.25 20.18
C GLN A 357 -0.88 22.18 19.15
N ALA A 358 -0.83 22.56 17.89
CA ALA A 358 -0.31 21.74 16.80
C ALA A 358 1.22 21.79 16.74
N PHE A 359 1.85 20.64 16.47
CA PHE A 359 3.28 20.50 16.22
C PHE A 359 3.52 19.88 14.85
N GLY A 360 4.69 20.09 14.27
CA GLY A 360 5.02 19.51 12.96
C GLY A 360 4.63 20.41 11.79
N GLY A 361 3.96 19.84 10.79
CA GLY A 361 3.55 20.53 9.57
C GLY A 361 4.51 20.40 8.40
N ASN A 362 4.21 21.13 7.31
CA ASN A 362 4.91 21.04 6.03
C ASN A 362 5.82 22.23 5.67
N SER A 363 6.14 23.09 6.65
CA SER A 363 7.01 24.26 6.45
C SER A 363 8.43 23.89 6.02
N PHE A 364 9.12 24.76 5.28
CA PHE A 364 10.50 24.53 4.82
C PHE A 364 11.46 24.09 5.94
N PHE A 365 11.49 24.81 7.06
CA PHE A 365 12.33 24.47 8.21
C PHE A 365 11.98 23.10 8.82
N GLN A 366 10.70 22.74 8.78
CA GLN A 366 10.22 21.47 9.31
C GLN A 366 10.61 20.31 8.38
N ARG A 367 10.53 20.50 7.06
CA ARG A 367 11.05 19.54 6.06
C ARG A 367 12.56 19.36 6.22
N LEU A 368 13.31 20.44 6.39
CA LEU A 368 14.75 20.40 6.64
C LEU A 368 15.07 19.64 7.95
N LYS A 369 14.32 19.91 9.02
CA LYS A 369 14.45 19.20 10.29
C LYS A 369 14.18 17.70 10.13
N ARG A 370 13.15 17.31 9.37
CA ARG A 370 12.83 15.90 9.09
C ARG A 370 13.95 15.25 8.28
N ALA A 371 14.46 15.90 7.25
CA ALA A 371 15.58 15.40 6.46
C ALA A 371 16.83 15.14 7.33
N PHE A 372 17.16 16.07 8.24
CA PHE A 372 18.24 15.83 9.21
C PHE A 372 17.93 14.65 10.13
N TYR A 373 16.74 14.58 10.70
CA TYR A 373 16.34 13.47 11.57
C TYR A 373 16.47 12.12 10.86
N GLU A 374 15.93 11.99 9.65
CA GLU A 374 16.01 10.77 8.84
C GLU A 374 17.46 10.42 8.50
N LEU A 375 18.29 11.39 8.13
CA LEU A 375 19.72 11.18 7.90
C LEU A 375 20.42 10.65 9.15
N PHE A 376 20.18 11.27 10.31
CA PHE A 376 20.78 10.83 11.57
C PHE A 376 20.32 9.44 11.98
N MET A 377 19.02 9.13 11.84
CA MET A 377 18.46 7.82 12.14
C MET A 377 18.98 6.75 11.17
N ALA A 378 19.13 7.08 9.89
CA ALA A 378 19.72 6.19 8.89
C ALA A 378 21.17 5.86 9.25
N ILE A 379 21.99 6.87 9.58
CA ILE A 379 23.37 6.67 10.04
C ILE A 379 23.37 5.78 11.29
N TYR A 380 22.60 6.14 12.31
CA TYR A 380 22.50 5.37 13.56
C TYR A 380 22.13 3.91 13.30
N SER A 381 21.18 3.65 12.40
CA SER A 381 20.74 2.29 12.05
C SER A 381 21.87 1.42 11.48
N VAL A 382 22.79 2.00 10.70
CA VAL A 382 23.97 1.29 10.19
C VAL A 382 24.89 0.88 11.33
N TRP A 383 25.18 1.81 12.25
CA TRP A 383 26.01 1.53 13.42
C TRP A 383 25.39 0.50 14.36
N ALA A 384 24.07 0.58 14.57
CA ALA A 384 23.32 -0.37 15.37
C ALA A 384 23.31 -1.77 14.74
N THR A 385 23.30 -1.85 13.40
CA THR A 385 23.32 -3.13 12.67
C THR A 385 24.72 -3.75 12.69
N SER A 386 25.76 -2.97 12.44
CA SER A 386 27.14 -3.45 12.44
C SER A 386 28.14 -2.29 12.57
N ILE A 387 28.96 -2.34 13.62
CA ILE A 387 30.01 -1.35 13.86
C ILE A 387 31.06 -1.31 12.73
N TRP A 388 31.42 -2.45 12.15
CA TRP A 388 32.43 -2.54 11.08
C TRP A 388 31.95 -1.91 9.78
N LEU A 389 30.71 -2.21 9.39
CA LEU A 389 30.03 -1.54 8.27
C LEU A 389 29.95 -0.03 8.50
N GLY A 390 29.60 0.43 9.71
CA GLY A 390 29.58 1.85 10.06
C GLY A 390 30.96 2.51 9.90
N LEU A 391 32.03 1.87 10.39
CA LEU A 391 33.41 2.35 10.22
C LEU A 391 33.84 2.38 8.74
N LEU A 392 33.45 1.39 7.95
CA LEU A 392 33.77 1.34 6.53
C LEU A 392 33.03 2.43 5.74
N VAL A 393 31.73 2.58 5.96
CA VAL A 393 30.86 3.49 5.19
C VAL A 393 31.07 4.94 5.60
N PHE A 394 31.25 5.23 6.89
CA PHE A 394 31.36 6.61 7.40
C PHE A 394 32.74 6.95 7.94
N GLY A 395 33.42 6.00 8.59
CA GLY A 395 34.75 6.22 9.17
C GLY A 395 35.86 6.40 8.14
N LEU A 396 35.90 5.57 7.10
CA LEU A 396 36.94 5.67 6.07
C LEU A 396 36.80 6.94 5.21
N PRO A 397 35.60 7.33 4.72
CA PRO A 397 35.44 8.61 4.06
C PRO A 397 35.73 9.81 4.97
N SER A 398 35.29 9.79 6.23
CA SER A 398 35.58 10.89 7.15
C SER A 398 37.07 11.02 7.47
N LEU A 399 37.80 9.91 7.57
CA LEU A 399 39.26 9.92 7.69
C LEU A 399 39.93 10.53 6.45
N ILE A 400 39.52 10.12 5.25
CA ILE A 400 40.05 10.67 4.00
C ILE A 400 39.79 12.18 3.92
N ILE A 401 38.55 12.62 4.19
CA ILE A 401 38.19 14.04 4.22
C ILE A 401 39.02 14.79 5.27
N SER A 402 39.18 14.22 6.47
CA SER A 402 39.98 14.83 7.54
C SER A 402 41.45 15.01 7.11
N VAL A 403 42.04 14.00 6.48
CA VAL A 403 43.42 14.06 5.96
C VAL A 403 43.54 15.12 4.85
N VAL A 404 42.57 15.18 3.94
CA VAL A 404 42.53 16.20 2.87
C VAL A 404 42.38 17.60 3.46
N CYS A 405 41.45 17.81 4.40
CA CYS A 405 41.27 19.09 5.09
C CYS A 405 42.52 19.49 5.87
N TYR A 406 43.18 18.55 6.56
CA TYR A 406 44.44 18.80 7.25
C TYR A 406 45.53 19.20 6.26
N ALA A 407 45.68 18.49 5.14
CA ALA A 407 46.66 18.83 4.11
C ALA A 407 46.41 20.23 3.51
N LEU A 408 45.15 20.60 3.26
CA LEU A 408 44.76 21.92 2.75
C LEU A 408 45.00 23.04 3.77
N LEU A 409 44.65 22.81 5.05
CA LEU A 409 44.89 23.77 6.13
C LEU A 409 46.38 23.93 6.43
N TYR A 410 47.12 22.81 6.46
CA TYR A 410 48.58 22.79 6.62
C TYR A 410 49.26 23.55 5.47
N TYR A 411 48.83 23.34 4.23
CA TYR A 411 49.30 24.09 3.06
C TYR A 411 49.02 25.59 3.18
N ARG A 412 47.84 25.98 3.67
CA ARG A 412 47.46 27.39 3.84
C ARG A 412 48.25 28.10 4.95
N VAL A 413 48.59 27.39 6.04
CA VAL A 413 49.30 27.96 7.20
C VAL A 413 50.82 27.95 7.00
N TYR A 414 51.38 26.89 6.42
CA TYR A 414 52.83 26.69 6.27
C TYR A 414 53.32 26.87 4.83
N GLY A 415 52.51 27.48 3.96
CA GLY A 415 52.78 27.65 2.54
C GLY A 415 53.86 28.68 2.22
N GLN A 416 55.13 28.39 2.56
CA GLN A 416 56.27 28.43 1.64
C GLN A 416 57.34 27.44 2.12
N HIS A 417 57.74 26.53 1.22
CA HIS A 417 58.69 25.42 1.38
C HIS A 417 58.18 24.11 1.99
N LEU A 418 57.38 23.35 1.23
CA LEU A 418 57.78 22.07 0.63
C LEU A 418 56.57 21.39 -0.06
N PHE A 419 56.75 21.02 -1.33
CA PHE A 419 56.01 20.02 -2.13
C PHE A 419 54.47 20.01 -2.07
N GLY A 420 53.81 20.46 -3.15
CA GLY A 420 52.37 20.20 -3.31
C GLY A 420 51.63 20.91 -4.44
N LEU A 421 52.32 21.47 -5.44
CA LEU A 421 51.68 22.00 -6.65
C LEU A 421 51.56 20.96 -7.78
N SER A 422 51.73 19.66 -7.50
CA SER A 422 51.81 18.67 -8.58
C SER A 422 50.51 17.92 -8.88
N VAL A 423 49.46 17.87 -8.05
CA VAL A 423 48.28 17.04 -8.43
C VAL A 423 47.49 17.65 -9.59
N TRP A 424 47.21 18.95 -9.55
CA TRP A 424 46.59 19.67 -10.68
C TRP A 424 47.53 19.86 -11.87
N ALA A 425 48.85 19.84 -11.64
CA ALA A 425 49.86 19.95 -12.69
C ALA A 425 50.25 18.60 -13.32
N THR A 426 49.93 17.45 -12.69
CA THR A 426 50.28 16.11 -13.21
C THR A 426 49.08 15.35 -13.76
N SER A 427 47.85 15.56 -13.27
CA SER A 427 46.64 15.04 -13.92
C SER A 427 45.37 15.74 -13.44
N ILE A 428 44.77 16.53 -14.33
CA ILE A 428 43.46 17.18 -14.12
C ILE A 428 42.35 16.14 -13.85
N TRP A 429 42.51 14.93 -14.41
CA TRP A 429 41.58 13.82 -14.23
C TRP A 429 41.58 13.26 -12.81
N LEU A 430 42.73 13.25 -12.13
CA LEU A 430 42.82 12.81 -10.74
C LEU A 430 42.17 13.82 -9.79
N GLY A 431 42.32 15.12 -10.08
CA GLY A 431 41.63 16.18 -9.36
C GLY A 431 40.11 16.10 -9.52
N LEU A 432 39.63 15.87 -10.74
CA LEU A 432 38.20 15.67 -11.02
C LEU A 432 37.66 14.36 -10.39
N LEU A 433 38.46 13.30 -10.32
CA LEU A 433 38.03 12.04 -9.72
C LEU A 433 37.97 12.11 -8.19
N VAL A 434 38.89 12.82 -7.55
CA VAL A 434 38.96 12.95 -6.09
C VAL A 434 38.04 14.04 -5.54
N PHE A 435 37.85 15.14 -6.27
CA PHE A 435 37.05 16.29 -5.80
C PHE A 435 35.81 16.55 -6.65
N GLY A 436 35.89 16.33 -7.95
CA GLY A 436 34.76 16.53 -8.88
C GLY A 436 33.67 15.48 -8.70
N LEU A 437 34.02 14.20 -8.55
CA LEU A 437 33.05 13.10 -8.38
C LEU A 437 32.25 13.23 -7.08
N PRO A 438 32.86 13.48 -5.91
CA PRO A 438 32.10 13.69 -4.67
C PRO A 438 31.25 14.96 -4.70
N SER A 439 31.74 16.06 -5.29
CA SER A 439 30.96 17.29 -5.42
C SER A 439 29.82 17.17 -6.43
N LEU A 440 30.02 16.42 -7.52
CA LEU A 440 28.97 16.08 -8.48
C LEU A 440 27.92 15.17 -7.84
N ILE A 441 28.33 14.15 -7.07
CA ILE A 441 27.39 13.27 -6.35
C ILE A 441 26.59 14.08 -5.32
N ILE A 442 27.24 14.94 -4.53
CA ILE A 442 26.54 15.81 -3.57
C ILE A 442 25.62 16.77 -4.31
N SER A 443 26.05 17.35 -5.43
CA SER A 443 25.23 18.26 -6.24
C SER A 443 24.03 17.55 -6.87
N VAL A 444 24.21 16.34 -7.42
CA VAL A 444 23.14 15.52 -8.02
C VAL A 444 22.19 15.01 -6.95
N VAL A 445 22.67 14.63 -5.76
CA VAL A 445 21.82 14.25 -4.63
C VAL A 445 21.04 15.47 -4.14
N CYS A 446 21.66 16.64 -3.99
CA CYS A 446 20.96 17.87 -3.63
C CYS A 446 19.95 18.30 -4.70
N TYR A 447 20.29 18.18 -5.99
CA TYR A 447 19.39 18.49 -7.09
C TYR A 447 18.23 17.49 -7.16
N ALA A 448 18.48 16.19 -7.04
CA ALA A 448 17.45 15.16 -7.00
C ALA A 448 16.53 15.31 -5.78
N LEU A 449 17.05 15.69 -4.61
CA LEU A 449 16.26 15.98 -3.42
C LEU A 449 15.46 17.29 -3.55
N CYS A 450 15.95 18.28 -4.29
CA CYS A 450 15.23 19.53 -4.57
C CYS A 450 14.20 19.41 -5.71
N CYS A 451 14.44 18.53 -6.68
CA CYS A 451 13.58 18.30 -7.85
C CYS A 451 12.62 17.11 -7.68
N MET A 452 12.63 16.43 -6.53
CA MET A 452 11.53 15.55 -6.13
C MET A 452 10.30 16.39 -5.78
N GLU A 453 9.62 16.90 -6.80
CA GLU A 453 8.19 17.16 -6.70
C GLU A 453 7.44 15.81 -6.71
N PRO A 454 6.33 15.66 -5.97
CA PRO A 454 5.44 14.53 -6.15
C PRO A 454 4.87 14.63 -7.57
N MET A 455 5.21 13.68 -8.44
CA MET A 455 4.53 13.60 -9.73
C MET A 455 3.08 13.18 -9.49
N ASP A 456 2.16 14.09 -9.78
CA ASP A 456 0.73 13.77 -9.91
C ASP A 456 0.56 12.77 -11.06
N GLU A 457 -0.17 11.69 -10.81
CA GLU A 457 -0.43 10.60 -11.77
C GLU A 457 -1.35 11.02 -12.96
N ASN A 458 -1.61 12.32 -13.16
CA ASN A 458 -2.58 12.83 -14.13
C ASN A 458 -1.99 13.35 -15.45
N GLU A 459 -0.67 13.27 -15.69
CA GLU A 459 -0.06 13.75 -16.96
C GLU A 459 0.46 12.64 -17.88
N MET A 460 0.25 11.36 -17.56
CA MET A 460 0.76 10.24 -18.38
C MET A 460 -0.20 9.77 -19.48
N GLU A 461 -1.19 10.59 -19.88
CA GLU A 461 -2.21 10.23 -20.88
C GLU A 461 -2.29 11.23 -22.06
N LYS A 462 -1.22 11.98 -22.36
CA LYS A 462 -1.25 12.99 -23.45
C LYS A 462 -0.19 12.93 -24.54
N ASP A 463 0.72 11.96 -24.52
CA ASP A 463 1.84 11.93 -25.46
C ASP A 463 1.84 10.70 -26.42
N GLU A 464 0.67 10.11 -26.73
CA GLU A 464 0.56 9.04 -27.75
C GLU A 464 -0.34 9.36 -28.97
N ASP A 465 -0.69 10.63 -29.20
CA ASP A 465 -1.38 11.03 -30.43
C ASP A 465 -0.67 12.24 -31.07
N ASP A 466 0.49 12.03 -31.71
CA ASP A 466 1.06 12.96 -32.69
C ASP A 466 2.26 12.29 -33.41
N ASP A 467 1.97 11.32 -34.27
CA ASP A 467 2.85 10.93 -35.38
C ASP A 467 2.02 10.13 -36.41
N ASP A 468 1.23 10.86 -37.19
CA ASP A 468 0.91 10.55 -38.59
C ASP A 468 -0.12 11.58 -39.08
N ASP A 469 0.35 12.64 -39.75
CA ASP A 469 -0.28 13.20 -40.96
C ASP A 469 0.24 14.61 -41.25
N ASP A 470 1.23 14.72 -42.15
CA ASP A 470 1.52 16.00 -42.80
C ASP A 470 2.19 15.80 -44.17
N VAL A 471 1.42 15.34 -45.17
CA VAL A 471 1.79 15.51 -46.59
C VAL A 471 0.53 15.76 -47.45
N TYR A 472 0.37 17.03 -47.85
CA TYR A 472 -0.42 17.60 -48.96
C TYR A 472 -1.91 17.96 -48.75
N SER A 473 -2.12 19.23 -48.40
CA SER A 473 -3.26 20.00 -48.94
C SER A 473 -2.79 21.37 -49.44
N GLY A 474 -2.44 21.42 -50.73
CA GLY A 474 -2.34 22.66 -51.50
C GLY A 474 -3.64 22.86 -52.29
N GLY A 475 -4.41 23.88 -51.92
CA GLY A 475 -5.58 24.30 -52.70
C GLY A 475 -5.18 25.08 -53.95
N ALA A 476 -5.74 24.69 -55.10
CA ALA A 476 -5.94 25.58 -56.23
C ALA A 476 -7.13 25.10 -57.08
N SER A 477 -8.10 25.99 -57.20
CA SER A 477 -9.23 26.02 -58.13
C SER A 477 -8.82 25.85 -59.60
N ILE A 478 -9.67 25.20 -60.42
CA ILE A 478 -10.25 25.68 -61.71
C ILE A 478 -10.79 24.52 -62.60
N GLN A 479 -12.07 24.66 -62.99
CA GLN A 479 -12.77 24.27 -64.24
C GLN A 479 -12.92 22.82 -64.73
N ASN A 480 -14.21 22.51 -64.98
CA ASN A 480 -14.83 21.91 -66.18
C ASN A 480 -14.44 20.49 -66.65
N GLY A 481 -15.48 19.67 -66.87
CA GLY A 481 -15.43 18.55 -67.81
C GLY A 481 -16.45 17.47 -67.49
N ALA A 482 -17.58 17.50 -68.18
CA ALA A 482 -18.53 16.40 -68.24
C ALA A 482 -17.90 15.16 -68.90
N GLU A 483 -18.30 13.97 -68.48
CA GLU A 483 -18.73 12.90 -69.39
C GLU A 483 -19.45 11.79 -68.62
N GLU A 484 -20.58 11.41 -69.19
CA GLU A 484 -21.48 10.32 -68.84
C GLU A 484 -20.79 8.97 -69.07
N GLU A 485 -21.15 7.95 -68.29
CA GLU A 485 -21.55 6.66 -68.89
C GLU A 485 -22.33 5.80 -67.89
N GLU A 486 -23.49 5.38 -68.38
CA GLU A 486 -24.46 4.45 -67.80
C GLU A 486 -23.93 3.02 -67.74
N GLN A 487 -24.48 2.20 -66.83
CA GLN A 487 -24.95 0.81 -67.00
C GLN A 487 -24.90 0.09 -65.64
N GLU A 488 -26.02 -0.20 -64.99
CA GLU A 488 -27.09 -1.18 -65.26
C GLU A 488 -27.06 -2.23 -64.14
N VAL A 489 -28.21 -2.33 -63.46
CA VAL A 489 -28.56 -3.31 -62.44
C VAL A 489 -29.24 -4.51 -63.13
N PRO A 490 -29.05 -5.73 -62.62
CA PRO A 490 -30.23 -6.53 -62.22
C PRO A 490 -29.95 -7.21 -60.87
N ASP A 491 -30.69 -6.96 -59.79
CA ASP A 491 -32.01 -7.52 -59.43
C ASP A 491 -32.26 -8.95 -59.94
N ASP A 492 -32.09 -9.95 -59.07
CA ASP A 492 -33.18 -10.86 -58.66
C ASP A 492 -32.67 -11.86 -57.59
N GLY A 493 -33.58 -12.38 -56.75
CA GLY A 493 -33.37 -13.69 -56.12
C GLY A 493 -33.53 -13.80 -54.60
N HIS A 494 -34.77 -13.64 -54.13
CA HIS A 494 -35.24 -14.18 -52.86
C HIS A 494 -35.36 -15.73 -52.89
N LEU A 495 -35.30 -16.37 -51.70
CA LEU A 495 -35.66 -17.78 -51.33
C LEU A 495 -34.49 -18.79 -51.45
N LYS A 496 -34.18 -19.66 -50.48
CA LYS A 496 -35.03 -20.49 -49.62
C LYS A 496 -34.20 -21.15 -48.48
N LYS A 497 -34.92 -21.55 -47.42
CA LYS A 497 -34.53 -22.43 -46.31
C LYS A 497 -33.82 -23.72 -46.75
N GLU A 498 -32.81 -24.14 -45.98
CA GLU A 498 -32.82 -25.34 -45.11
C GLU A 498 -31.70 -25.26 -44.07
#